data_AF-A0A6A8M6A1-F1
#
_entry.id   AF-A0A6A8M6A1-F1
#
_cell.length_a   1.000
_cell.length_b   1.000
_cell.length_c   1.000
_cell.angle_alpha   90.00
_cell.angle_beta   90.00
_cell.angle_gamma   90.00
#
_symmetry.space_group_name_H-M   'P 1'
#
loop_
_entity.id
_entity.type
_entity.pdbx_description
1 polymer ?
#
loop_
_entity_poly.entity_id
_entity_poly.type
_entity_poly.pdbx_seq_one_letter_code
_entity_poly.pdbx_strand_id
1 'polypeptide(L)'
;MTEERSRRGRSRDFEYEVVNSIGVLARYNSGWTKEINMVAWNGKDPKFDIRDWNPEHSQMSRGVTLYEDELKQLMGVMEGYFAAQKRKGNYREGNRERAVKKDRITETDVSDQEKKNTECWGLQEEAELDNDREEMEKSAETTEIKEDAVEEPEPSADEIRFS
;
A
#
# COMPACT_ATOMS: atom_id res chain seq x y z
N MET A 1 -32.69 8.96 -52.76
CA MET A 1 -32.31 9.73 -51.55
C MET A 1 -32.59 8.84 -50.35
N THR A 2 -31.56 8.12 -49.90
CA THR A 2 -31.64 7.15 -48.79
C THR A 2 -31.34 7.87 -47.48
N GLU A 3 -32.37 8.23 -46.72
CA GLU A 3 -32.21 8.95 -45.45
C GLU A 3 -33.06 8.31 -44.34
N GLU A 4 -32.89 6.99 -44.18
CA GLU A 4 -33.49 6.23 -43.09
C GLU A 4 -32.42 5.45 -42.32
N ARG A 5 -31.43 6.19 -41.80
CA ARG A 5 -30.39 5.67 -40.91
C ARG A 5 -30.28 6.52 -39.64
N SER A 6 -31.33 6.63 -38.83
CA SER A 6 -31.13 7.04 -37.43
C SER A 6 -32.35 6.82 -36.52
N ARG A 7 -32.85 5.59 -36.32
CA ARG A 7 -33.78 5.29 -35.21
C ARG A 7 -33.66 3.86 -34.67
N ARG A 8 -32.47 3.45 -34.25
CA ARG A 8 -32.32 2.28 -33.35
C ARG A 8 -31.37 2.59 -32.20
N GLY A 9 -31.70 3.62 -31.42
CA GLY A 9 -31.32 3.64 -30.02
C GLY A 9 -32.49 3.10 -29.22
N ARG A 10 -32.50 1.78 -28.92
CA ARG A 10 -33.43 1.28 -27.92
C ARG A 10 -32.98 1.85 -26.59
N SER A 11 -33.74 2.79 -26.04
CA SER A 11 -33.73 3.09 -24.62
C SER A 11 -34.07 1.78 -23.92
N ARG A 12 -33.04 1.10 -23.41
CA ARG A 12 -33.25 0.04 -22.44
C ARG A 12 -33.57 0.78 -21.16
N ASP A 13 -34.86 0.94 -20.90
CA ASP A 13 -35.34 1.37 -19.59
C ASP A 13 -34.73 0.40 -18.58
N PHE A 14 -33.98 0.95 -17.63
CA PHE A 14 -33.36 0.18 -16.56
C PHE A 14 -34.09 0.51 -15.28
N GLU A 15 -34.44 -0.53 -14.53
CA GLU A 15 -35.05 -0.41 -13.23
C GLU A 15 -33.95 -0.46 -12.16
N TYR A 16 -34.05 0.38 -11.15
CA TYR A 16 -33.11 0.41 -10.04
C TYR A 16 -33.86 0.66 -8.74
N GLU A 17 -33.39 0.03 -7.68
CA GLU A 17 -33.89 0.24 -6.32
C GLU A 17 -32.70 0.54 -5.40
N VAL A 18 -32.77 1.65 -4.68
CA VAL A 18 -31.79 1.99 -3.65
C VAL A 18 -32.16 1.23 -2.38
N VAL A 19 -31.47 0.12 -2.14
CA VAL A 19 -31.74 -0.79 -1.01
C VAL A 19 -31.24 -0.18 0.30
N ASN A 20 -30.08 0.47 0.28
CA ASN A 20 -29.50 1.08 1.47
C ASN A 20 -28.63 2.29 1.11
N SER A 21 -28.66 3.34 1.93
CA SER A 21 -27.80 4.51 1.80
C SER A 21 -26.68 4.44 2.83
N ILE A 22 -25.43 4.32 2.37
CA ILE A 22 -24.28 4.11 3.26
C ILE A 22 -23.73 5.44 3.73
N GLY A 23 -23.60 6.41 2.83
CA GLY A 23 -23.13 7.74 3.21
C GLY A 23 -22.96 8.71 2.05
N VAL A 24 -22.83 9.99 2.42
CA VAL A 24 -22.61 11.11 1.48
C VAL A 24 -21.13 11.49 1.49
N LEU A 25 -20.49 11.44 0.33
CA LEU A 25 -19.09 11.81 0.12
C LEU A 25 -18.91 13.31 -0.10
N ALA A 26 -19.83 13.94 -0.83
CA ALA A 26 -19.78 15.37 -1.13
C ALA A 26 -21.17 15.95 -1.32
N ARG A 27 -21.34 17.22 -0.96
CA ARG A 27 -22.56 18.00 -1.22
C ARG A 27 -22.20 19.17 -2.12
N TYR A 28 -22.98 19.37 -3.18
CA TYR A 28 -22.78 20.46 -4.13
C TYR A 28 -23.79 21.58 -3.91
N ASN A 29 -23.43 22.82 -4.26
CA ASN A 29 -24.33 23.97 -4.14
C ASN A 29 -25.56 23.86 -5.06
N SER A 30 -25.51 23.01 -6.09
CA SER A 30 -26.63 22.69 -6.98
C SER A 30 -27.69 21.80 -6.31
N GLY A 31 -27.47 21.34 -5.08
CA GLY A 31 -28.32 20.38 -4.37
C GLY A 31 -28.00 18.91 -4.68
N TRP A 32 -27.15 18.65 -5.68
CA TRP A 32 -26.70 17.29 -5.96
C TRP A 32 -25.76 16.80 -4.86
N THR A 33 -25.79 15.49 -4.62
CA THR A 33 -24.98 14.83 -3.59
C THR A 33 -24.24 13.67 -4.21
N LYS A 34 -22.92 13.59 -3.97
CA LYS A 34 -22.14 12.39 -4.27
C LYS A 34 -22.30 11.42 -3.12
N GLU A 35 -22.81 10.23 -3.39
CA GLU A 35 -23.17 9.25 -2.36
C GLU A 35 -22.61 7.88 -2.67
N ILE A 36 -22.42 7.07 -1.62
CA ILE A 36 -22.22 5.63 -1.72
C ILE A 36 -23.52 4.97 -1.24
N ASN A 37 -24.14 4.22 -2.15
CA ASN A 37 -25.40 3.53 -1.91
C ASN A 37 -25.25 2.04 -2.26
N MET A 38 -26.18 1.23 -1.79
CA MET A 38 -26.36 -0.16 -2.18
C MET A 38 -27.57 -0.22 -3.11
N VAL A 39 -27.36 -0.55 -4.38
CA VAL A 39 -28.39 -0.45 -5.43
C VAL A 39 -28.60 -1.80 -6.10
N ALA A 40 -29.85 -2.26 -6.13
CA ALA A 40 -30.28 -3.41 -6.91
C ALA A 40 -30.63 -2.97 -8.33
N TRP A 41 -30.00 -3.61 -9.31
CA TRP A 41 -30.17 -3.27 -10.73
C TRP A 41 -31.03 -4.31 -11.42
N ASN A 42 -32.19 -3.91 -11.95
CA ASN A 42 -33.15 -4.79 -12.63
C ASN A 42 -33.48 -6.04 -11.79
N GLY A 43 -33.73 -5.85 -10.49
CA GLY A 43 -34.05 -6.92 -9.54
C GLY A 43 -32.90 -7.89 -9.24
N LYS A 44 -31.66 -7.56 -9.61
CA LYS A 44 -30.47 -8.36 -9.26
C LYS A 44 -29.95 -8.03 -7.87
N ASP A 45 -29.04 -8.88 -7.39
CA ASP A 45 -28.36 -8.69 -6.13
C ASP A 45 -27.81 -7.26 -5.99
N PRO A 46 -28.06 -6.61 -4.85
CA PRO A 46 -27.69 -5.23 -4.64
C PRO A 46 -26.16 -5.10 -4.56
N LYS A 47 -25.64 -4.07 -5.22
CA LYS A 47 -24.20 -3.79 -5.31
C LYS A 47 -23.89 -2.42 -4.77
N PHE A 48 -22.64 -2.22 -4.37
CA PHE A 48 -22.19 -0.89 -3.99
C PHE A 48 -22.14 0.00 -5.22
N ASP A 49 -22.59 1.23 -5.10
CA ASP A 49 -22.60 2.17 -6.19
C ASP A 49 -22.24 3.57 -5.70
N ILE A 50 -21.33 4.21 -6.43
CA ILE A 50 -20.85 5.55 -6.17
C ILE A 50 -21.26 6.44 -7.34
N ARG A 51 -22.11 7.43 -7.07
CA ARG A 51 -22.57 8.39 -8.07
C ARG A 51 -23.10 9.67 -7.46
N ASP A 52 -23.40 10.64 -8.32
CA ASP A 52 -24.11 11.83 -7.90
C ASP A 52 -25.61 11.63 -8.11
N TRP A 53 -26.38 11.89 -7.07
CA TRP A 53 -27.83 11.87 -7.05
C TRP A 53 -28.36 13.30 -6.95
N ASN A 54 -29.55 13.52 -7.53
CA ASN A 54 -30.31 14.73 -7.24
C ASN A 54 -30.99 14.62 -5.85
N PRO A 55 -31.48 15.72 -5.26
CA PRO A 55 -32.10 15.71 -3.93
C PRO A 55 -33.25 14.72 -3.75
N GLU A 56 -33.93 14.36 -4.84
CA GLU A 56 -35.10 13.48 -4.86
C GLU A 56 -34.77 12.03 -5.29
N HIS A 57 -33.48 11.71 -5.50
CA HIS A 57 -32.98 10.42 -6.01
C HIS A 57 -33.65 9.88 -7.29
N SER A 58 -34.31 10.75 -8.06
CA SER A 58 -34.99 10.40 -9.32
C SER A 58 -34.06 10.43 -10.53
N GLN A 59 -32.98 11.21 -10.45
CA GLN A 59 -31.97 11.33 -11.50
C GLN A 59 -30.59 11.03 -10.93
N MET A 60 -29.78 10.42 -11.78
CA MET A 60 -28.44 9.95 -11.44
C MET A 60 -27.43 10.42 -12.48
N SER A 61 -26.25 10.79 -12.04
CA SER A 61 -25.12 11.07 -12.92
C SER A 61 -24.41 9.78 -13.34
N ARG A 62 -23.36 9.92 -14.16
CA ARG A 62 -22.47 8.81 -14.48
C ARG A 62 -21.74 8.35 -13.22
N GLY A 63 -21.96 7.11 -12.81
CA GLY A 63 -21.37 6.50 -11.63
C GLY A 63 -20.49 5.30 -11.92
N VAL A 64 -20.07 4.65 -10.83
CA VAL A 64 -19.42 3.35 -10.84
C VAL A 64 -20.12 2.41 -9.88
N THR A 65 -20.39 1.19 -10.34
CA THR A 65 -20.89 0.10 -9.49
C THR A 65 -19.72 -0.81 -9.15
N LEU A 66 -19.59 -1.17 -7.88
CA LEU A 66 -18.51 -1.97 -7.32
C LEU A 66 -19.07 -3.24 -6.69
N TYR A 67 -18.35 -4.34 -6.83
CA TYR A 67 -18.57 -5.55 -6.04
C TYR A 67 -17.97 -5.40 -4.64
N GLU A 68 -18.36 -6.30 -3.73
CA GLU A 68 -17.87 -6.29 -2.35
C GLU A 68 -16.34 -6.41 -2.28
N ASP A 69 -15.74 -7.30 -3.06
CA ASP A 69 -14.28 -7.53 -3.08
C ASP A 69 -13.52 -6.33 -3.66
N GLU A 70 -14.09 -5.65 -4.66
CA GLU A 70 -13.51 -4.43 -5.22
C GLU A 70 -13.54 -3.29 -4.21
N LEU A 71 -14.64 -3.16 -3.44
CA LEU A 71 -14.74 -2.15 -2.39
C LEU A 71 -13.73 -2.40 -1.27
N LYS A 72 -13.55 -3.65 -0.84
CA LYS A 72 -12.51 -4.03 0.15
C LYS A 72 -11.12 -3.67 -0.33
N GLN A 73 -10.80 -3.98 -1.60
CA GLN A 73 -9.51 -3.61 -2.19
C GLN A 73 -9.34 -2.10 -2.29
N LEU A 74 -10.37 -1.36 -2.70
CA LEU A 74 -10.35 0.10 -2.77
C LEU A 74 -10.03 0.71 -1.40
N MET A 75 -10.67 0.22 -0.33
CA MET A 75 -10.40 0.68 1.03
C MET A 75 -8.93 0.44 1.43
N GLY A 76 -8.38 -0.74 1.14
CA GLY A 76 -6.98 -1.05 1.44
C GLY A 76 -5.99 -0.16 0.70
N VAL A 77 -6.24 0.12 -0.60
CA VAL A 77 -5.40 1.04 -1.38
C VAL A 77 -5.47 2.47 -0.83
N MET A 78 -6.66 2.94 -0.47
CA MET A 78 -6.86 4.29 0.08
C MET A 78 -6.16 4.44 1.44
N GLU A 79 -6.30 3.46 2.33
CA GLU A 79 -5.63 3.46 3.62
C GLU A 79 -4.11 3.50 3.46
N GLY A 80 -3.56 2.66 2.58
CA GLY A 80 -2.14 2.68 2.25
C GLY A 80 -1.66 4.03 1.72
N TYR A 81 -2.44 4.67 0.85
CA TYR A 81 -2.14 6.01 0.34
C TYR A 81 -2.08 7.04 1.46
N PHE A 82 -3.10 7.12 2.32
CA PHE A 82 -3.13 8.11 3.41
C PHE A 82 -2.05 7.86 4.46
N ALA A 83 -1.75 6.59 4.78
CA ALA A 83 -0.66 6.23 5.68
C ALA A 83 0.70 6.70 5.13
N ALA A 84 0.94 6.56 3.82
CA ALA A 84 2.15 7.04 3.18
C ALA A 84 2.26 8.58 3.17
N GLN A 85 1.14 9.31 2.99
CA GLN A 85 1.14 10.78 3.01
C GLN A 85 1.52 11.35 4.38
N LYS A 86 1.06 10.73 5.48
CA LYS A 86 1.42 11.15 6.86
C LYS A 86 2.94 11.19 7.08
N ARG A 87 3.67 10.23 6.51
CA ARG A 87 5.14 10.18 6.61
C ARG A 87 5.83 11.36 5.93
N LYS A 88 5.27 11.87 4.83
CA LYS A 88 5.81 13.05 4.11
C LYS A 88 5.44 14.37 4.78
N GLY A 89 4.26 14.44 5.40
CA GLY A 89 3.79 15.62 6.15
C GLY A 89 4.65 15.92 7.38
N ASN A 90 4.99 14.89 8.16
CA ASN A 90 5.81 15.05 9.38
C ASN A 90 7.23 15.60 9.11
N TYR A 91 7.76 15.46 7.90
CA TYR A 91 9.07 16.02 7.54
C TYR A 91 9.06 17.56 7.41
N ARG A 92 7.90 18.17 7.13
CA ARG A 92 7.78 19.64 7.00
C ARG A 92 7.52 20.35 8.34
N GLU A 93 6.82 19.69 9.25
CA GLU A 93 6.54 20.22 10.59
C GLU A 93 7.78 20.11 11.49
N GLY A 94 8.44 18.94 11.51
CA GLY A 94 9.63 18.70 12.34
C GLY A 94 10.85 19.57 11.98
N ASN A 95 10.89 20.14 10.77
CA ASN A 95 11.97 21.02 10.35
C ASN A 95 11.75 22.50 10.76
N ARG A 96 10.51 22.91 11.08
CA ARG A 96 10.23 24.23 11.67
C ARG A 96 10.66 24.28 13.14
N GLU A 97 10.43 23.22 13.90
CA GLU A 97 10.82 23.16 15.32
C GLU A 97 12.35 23.10 15.52
N ARG A 98 13.07 22.41 14.60
CA ARG A 98 14.55 22.39 14.61
C ARG A 98 15.17 23.73 14.23
N ALA A 99 14.54 24.48 13.33
CA ALA A 99 15.00 25.83 12.96
C ALA A 99 14.86 26.80 14.14
N VAL A 100 13.77 26.75 14.90
CA VAL A 100 13.56 27.62 16.09
C VAL A 100 14.54 27.29 17.22
N LYS A 101 14.97 26.04 17.36
CA LYS A 101 15.95 25.63 18.39
C LYS A 101 17.40 26.01 18.05
N LYS A 102 17.73 26.25 16.78
CA LYS A 102 19.09 26.61 16.35
C LYS A 102 19.47 28.03 16.73
N ASP A 103 18.49 28.93 16.82
CA ASP A 103 18.70 30.34 17.19
C ASP A 103 18.69 30.58 18.71
N ARG A 104 18.51 29.53 19.51
CA ARG A 104 18.48 29.58 20.99
C ARG A 104 19.55 28.70 21.61
N ILE A 105 20.73 28.63 21.01
CA ILE A 105 21.96 28.29 21.73
C ILE A 105 22.61 29.63 22.05
N THR A 106 22.30 30.17 23.23
CA THR A 106 23.04 31.31 23.77
C THR A 106 24.46 30.86 24.10
N GLU A 107 25.44 31.74 23.90
CA GLU A 107 26.91 31.54 24.01
C GLU A 107 27.44 30.90 25.31
N THR A 108 26.57 30.52 26.24
CA THR A 108 26.91 29.97 27.55
C THR A 108 27.19 28.46 27.56
N ASP A 109 26.79 27.69 26.54
CA ASP A 109 26.92 26.22 26.52
C ASP A 109 28.14 25.66 25.74
N VAL A 110 29.04 26.52 25.23
CA VAL A 110 30.26 26.06 24.52
C VAL A 110 31.39 25.63 25.49
N SER A 111 31.29 25.95 26.78
CA SER A 111 32.40 25.69 27.73
C SER A 111 32.43 24.28 28.36
N ASP A 112 31.39 23.46 28.18
CA ASP A 112 31.29 22.12 28.80
C ASP A 112 31.50 20.93 27.85
N GLN A 113 31.57 21.17 26.53
CA GLN A 113 31.85 20.12 25.54
C GLN A 113 33.35 19.88 25.34
N GLU A 114 34.21 20.90 25.48
CA GLU A 114 35.65 20.75 25.27
C GLU A 114 36.35 19.95 26.37
N LYS A 115 35.81 19.94 27.61
CA LYS A 115 36.41 19.19 28.73
C LYS A 115 36.14 17.68 28.68
N LYS A 116 35.05 17.25 28.06
CA LYS A 116 34.72 15.82 27.93
C LYS A 116 35.44 15.14 26.76
N ASN A 117 35.89 15.91 25.77
CA ASN A 117 36.54 15.35 24.57
C ASN A 117 38.04 15.07 24.77
N THR A 118 38.68 15.60 25.81
CA THR A 118 40.11 15.32 26.06
C THR A 118 40.34 14.06 26.91
N GLU A 119 39.36 13.62 27.70
CA GLU A 119 39.51 12.43 28.57
C GLU A 119 39.24 11.09 27.85
N CYS A 120 38.69 11.11 26.63
CA CYS A 120 38.31 9.89 25.91
C CYS A 120 39.40 9.34 24.96
N TRP A 121 40.45 10.13 24.68
CA TRP A 121 41.52 9.75 23.73
C TRP A 121 42.68 8.96 24.36
N GLY A 122 42.63 8.65 25.65
CA GLY A 122 43.74 7.98 26.36
C GLY A 122 43.56 6.50 26.68
N LEU A 123 42.45 5.85 26.28
CA LEU A 123 42.13 4.47 26.71
C LEU A 123 41.73 3.52 25.56
N GLN A 124 41.96 3.91 24.30
CA GLN A 124 41.46 3.18 23.14
C GLN A 124 42.54 2.45 22.33
N GLU A 125 43.76 2.34 22.86
CA GLU A 125 44.89 1.70 22.15
C GLU A 125 45.20 0.26 22.63
N GLU A 126 44.52 -0.27 23.66
CA GLU A 126 44.81 -1.63 24.17
C GLU A 126 43.76 -2.71 23.82
N ALA A 127 42.69 -2.37 23.09
CA ALA A 127 41.61 -3.32 22.79
C ALA A 127 41.68 -3.97 21.39
N GLU A 128 42.69 -3.65 20.57
CA GLU A 128 42.82 -4.13 19.18
C GLU A 128 43.77 -5.34 19.01
N LEU A 129 44.07 -6.11 20.06
CA LEU A 129 45.02 -7.25 19.98
C LEU A 129 44.44 -8.66 20.13
N ASP A 130 43.14 -8.82 20.43
CA ASP A 130 42.58 -10.15 20.74
C ASP A 130 41.61 -10.72 19.68
N ASN A 131 41.22 -9.96 18.66
CA ASN A 131 40.15 -10.39 17.74
C ASN A 131 40.62 -11.03 16.43
N ASP A 132 41.93 -11.08 16.17
CA ASP A 132 42.51 -11.68 14.95
C ASP A 132 42.90 -13.16 15.12
N ARG A 133 42.72 -13.74 16.31
CA ARG A 133 43.15 -15.12 16.62
C ARG A 133 42.08 -16.20 16.36
N GLU A 134 40.79 -15.84 16.32
CA GLU A 134 39.69 -16.81 16.16
C GLU A 134 39.36 -17.16 14.69
N GLU A 135 39.78 -16.35 13.72
CA GLU A 135 39.49 -16.59 12.29
C GLU A 135 40.46 -17.61 11.64
N MET A 136 41.62 -17.91 12.24
CA MET A 136 42.57 -18.86 11.66
C MET A 136 42.26 -20.34 11.95
N GLU A 137 41.51 -20.67 13.01
CA GLU A 137 41.29 -22.07 13.43
C GLU A 137 40.08 -22.76 12.78
N LYS A 138 39.15 -22.02 12.15
CA LYS A 138 37.99 -22.61 11.46
C LYS A 138 38.25 -23.09 10.02
N SER A 139 39.42 -22.79 9.45
CA SER A 139 39.75 -23.13 8.06
C SER A 139 40.44 -24.49 7.88
N ALA A 140 40.81 -25.16 8.96
CA ALA A 140 41.62 -26.39 8.91
C ALA A 140 40.81 -27.71 9.03
N GLU A 141 39.50 -27.65 9.24
CA GLU A 141 38.70 -28.85 9.52
C GLU A 141 37.53 -28.99 8.54
N THR A 142 37.81 -29.41 7.30
CA THR A 142 37.00 -30.36 6.49
C THR A 142 37.57 -30.50 5.08
N THR A 143 38.68 -31.23 4.98
CA THR A 143 39.16 -31.86 3.74
C THR A 143 39.34 -33.35 4.01
N GLU A 144 39.05 -34.18 2.99
CA GLU A 144 38.94 -35.67 2.98
C GLU A 144 37.52 -36.15 3.31
N ILE A 145 36.78 -36.90 2.47
CA ILE A 145 37.14 -38.12 1.72
C ILE A 145 36.34 -38.21 0.38
N LYS A 146 36.91 -39.01 -0.52
CA LYS A 146 36.78 -39.19 -1.98
C LYS A 146 35.47 -39.72 -2.58
N GLU A 147 35.39 -39.41 -3.87
CA GLU A 147 34.65 -40.00 -5.00
C GLU A 147 34.54 -41.53 -4.99
N ASP A 148 33.39 -42.06 -5.42
CA ASP A 148 33.34 -43.15 -6.40
C ASP A 148 31.98 -43.19 -7.13
N ALA A 149 32.05 -43.59 -8.39
CA ALA A 149 31.10 -43.40 -9.47
C ALA A 149 29.88 -44.35 -9.47
N VAL A 150 28.95 -44.09 -10.41
CA VAL A 150 28.34 -45.03 -11.40
C VAL A 150 26.84 -44.75 -11.64
N GLU A 151 26.59 -44.09 -12.79
CA GLU A 151 25.62 -44.40 -13.85
C GLU A 151 24.15 -44.82 -13.55
N GLU A 152 23.23 -43.91 -13.91
CA GLU A 152 21.85 -44.11 -14.42
C GLU A 152 21.77 -45.26 -15.47
N PRO A 153 20.64 -46.00 -15.64
CA PRO A 153 19.42 -45.37 -16.15
C PRO A 153 18.05 -45.94 -15.71
N GLU A 154 17.08 -45.02 -15.74
CA GLU A 154 15.62 -45.15 -15.87
C GLU A 154 15.08 -46.44 -16.55
N PRO A 155 13.96 -46.97 -16.04
CA PRO A 155 12.89 -47.45 -16.92
C PRO A 155 11.55 -46.79 -16.57
N SER A 156 11.00 -46.02 -17.52
CA SER A 156 9.95 -46.47 -18.45
C SER A 156 8.54 -46.36 -17.88
N ALA A 157 7.77 -45.44 -18.47
CA ALA A 157 6.38 -45.19 -18.18
C ALA A 157 5.50 -46.38 -18.56
N ASP A 158 4.90 -47.02 -17.55
CA ASP A 158 3.78 -47.94 -17.75
C ASP A 158 2.46 -47.30 -17.34
N GLU A 159 1.58 -47.34 -18.33
CA GLU A 159 0.17 -47.05 -18.37
C GLU A 159 -0.62 -47.43 -17.11
N ILE A 160 -1.34 -46.49 -16.52
CA ILE A 160 -2.64 -46.81 -15.89
C ILE A 160 -3.66 -45.76 -16.30
N ARG A 161 -4.37 -46.06 -17.39
CA ARG A 161 -5.64 -45.44 -17.78
C ARG A 161 -6.74 -46.25 -17.09
N PHE A 162 -7.31 -45.70 -16.00
CA PHE A 162 -8.52 -46.29 -15.40
C PHE A 162 -9.76 -45.84 -16.17
N SER A 163 -10.69 -46.79 -16.31
CA SER A 163 -11.90 -46.77 -17.15
C SER A 163 -13.00 -45.86 -16.64
#